data_AF-A0A1M5JDW0-F1
#
_entry.id   AF-A0A1M5JDW0-F1
#
_cell.length_a   1.000
_cell.length_b   1.000
_cell.length_c   1.000
_cell.angle_alpha   90.00
_cell.angle_beta   90.00
_cell.angle_gamma   90.00
#
_symmetry.space_group_name_H-M   'P 1'
#
loop_
_entity.id
_entity.type
_entity.pdbx_description
1 polymer ?
#
loop_
_entity_poly.entity_id
_entity_poly.type
_entity_poly.pdbx_seq_one_letter_code
_entity_poly.pdbx_strand_id
1 'polypeptide(L)'
;MKDIKVIIIVVCSLWFASFLYNNFFLKSMIVGEYVNRNYDYKPVVPEIPYEQDTLRLFDNNQFTSRFWGKGTYKIFYTGAGTRLELSYHDEYGKGGFNSPVTRLSFGRPIIWLDRDHNHYLEKVIKN
;
A
#
# COMPACT_ATOMS: atom_id res chain seq x y z
N MET A 1 -2.81 -42.48 2.52
CA MET A 1 -3.87 -41.46 2.75
C MET A 1 -3.57 -40.49 3.89
N LYS A 2 -3.01 -40.94 5.04
CA LYS A 2 -2.65 -40.06 6.17
C LYS A 2 -1.56 -39.05 5.80
N ASP A 3 -0.52 -39.48 5.09
CA ASP A 3 0.61 -38.62 4.72
C ASP A 3 0.20 -37.52 3.73
N ILE A 4 -0.71 -37.83 2.79
CA ILE A 4 -1.28 -36.85 1.85
C ILE A 4 -2.05 -35.75 2.60
N LYS A 5 -2.83 -36.11 3.62
CA LYS A 5 -3.56 -35.11 4.44
C LYS A 5 -2.60 -34.19 5.19
N VAL A 6 -1.52 -34.72 5.75
CA VAL A 6 -0.50 -33.92 6.45
C VAL A 6 0.19 -32.96 5.46
N ILE A 7 0.58 -33.44 4.28
CA ILE A 7 1.19 -32.60 3.25
C ILE A 7 0.26 -31.45 2.85
N ILE A 8 -1.03 -31.74 2.60
CA ILE A 8 -2.02 -30.71 2.25
C ILE A 8 -2.13 -29.66 3.37
N ILE A 9 -2.22 -30.09 4.63
CA ILE A 9 -2.30 -29.16 5.77
C ILE A 9 -1.06 -28.26 5.80
N VAL A 10 0.14 -28.82 5.66
CA VAL A 10 1.38 -28.04 5.66
C VAL A 10 1.41 -27.03 4.52
N VAL A 11 1.05 -27.45 3.30
CA VAL A 11 1.01 -26.54 2.14
C VAL A 11 0.00 -25.41 2.34
N CYS A 12 -1.21 -25.73 2.81
CA CYS A 12 -2.23 -24.73 3.12
C CYS A 12 -1.78 -23.76 4.21
N SER A 13 -1.12 -24.26 5.26
CA SER A 13 -0.59 -23.41 6.34
C SER A 13 0.51 -22.48 5.85
N LEU A 14 1.44 -22.96 5.02
CA LEU A 14 2.50 -22.12 4.44
C LEU A 14 1.93 -21.07 3.49
N TRP A 15 0.96 -21.45 2.66
CA TRP A 15 0.27 -20.50 1.79
C TRP A 15 -0.48 -19.43 2.60
N PHE A 16 -1.19 -19.83 3.66
CA PHE A 16 -1.91 -18.90 4.53
C PHE A 16 -0.96 -17.96 5.29
N ALA A 17 0.15 -18.47 5.81
CA ALA A 17 1.19 -17.65 6.43
C ALA A 17 1.78 -16.64 5.45
N SER A 18 2.05 -17.07 4.20
CA SER A 18 2.50 -16.18 3.12
C SER A 18 1.44 -15.11 2.80
N PHE A 19 0.16 -15.48 2.71
CA PHE A 19 -0.92 -14.52 2.51
C PHE A 19 -0.97 -13.47 3.63
N LEU A 20 -0.92 -13.90 4.90
CA LEU A 20 -0.91 -12.99 6.04
C LEU A 20 0.29 -12.07 6.01
N TYR A 21 1.48 -12.61 5.77
CA TYR A 21 2.69 -11.84 5.62
C TYR A 21 2.54 -10.80 4.50
N ASN A 22 2.04 -11.16 3.33
CA ASN A 22 2.00 -10.24 2.19
C ASN A 22 0.94 -9.13 2.29
N ASN A 23 -0.06 -9.28 3.16
CA ASN A 23 -1.23 -8.38 3.17
C ASN A 23 -1.48 -7.68 4.52
N PHE A 24 -0.91 -8.15 5.64
CA PHE A 24 -1.14 -7.56 6.96
C PHE A 24 0.11 -6.89 7.51
N PHE A 25 0.00 -5.59 7.80
CA PHE A 25 1.11 -4.74 8.22
C PHE A 25 0.77 -3.95 9.48
N LEU A 26 1.73 -3.87 10.39
CA LEU A 26 1.67 -2.95 11.52
C LEU A 26 1.94 -1.52 11.05
N LYS A 27 1.46 -0.53 11.81
CA LYS A 27 1.69 0.89 11.51
C LYS A 27 3.18 1.23 11.37
N SER A 28 4.04 0.70 12.24
CA SER A 28 5.50 0.90 12.16
C SER A 28 6.11 0.35 10.86
N MET A 29 5.50 -0.67 10.25
CA MET A 29 5.92 -1.20 8.96
C MET A 29 5.44 -0.34 7.79
N ILE A 30 4.42 0.52 7.99
CA ILE A 30 3.85 1.41 6.97
C ILE A 30 4.47 2.81 7.05
N VAL A 31 4.60 3.40 8.23
CA VAL A 31 5.23 4.72 8.45
C VAL A 31 6.58 4.83 7.74
N GLY A 32 6.77 5.87 6.95
CA GLY A 32 7.96 6.05 6.12
C GLY A 32 7.67 6.78 4.82
N GLU A 33 8.63 6.72 3.91
CA GLU A 33 8.57 7.39 2.61
C GLU A 33 8.28 6.39 1.51
N TYR A 34 7.45 6.78 0.55
CA TYR A 34 7.09 6.00 -0.62
C TYR A 34 7.24 6.85 -1.88
N VAL A 35 7.71 6.23 -2.96
CA VAL A 35 7.92 6.89 -4.25
C VAL A 35 7.22 6.10 -5.35
N ASN A 36 6.55 6.78 -6.28
CA ASN A 36 6.14 6.12 -7.52
C ASN A 36 7.33 6.10 -8.48
N ARG A 37 7.48 4.99 -9.20
CA ARG A 37 8.56 4.81 -10.19
C ARG A 37 8.02 4.46 -11.58
N ASN A 38 6.70 4.37 -11.71
CA ASN A 38 5.95 3.86 -12.85
C ASN A 38 4.78 4.79 -13.19
N TYR A 39 5.07 6.09 -13.29
CA TYR A 39 4.09 7.17 -13.43
C TYR A 39 3.69 7.48 -14.89
N ASP A 40 4.39 6.92 -15.89
CA ASP A 40 4.20 7.25 -17.31
C ASP A 40 3.02 6.52 -17.99
N TYR A 41 2.01 6.07 -17.23
CA TYR A 41 0.85 5.39 -17.81
C TYR A 41 -0.15 6.38 -18.43
N LYS A 42 -0.70 6.01 -19.60
CA LYS A 42 -1.80 6.73 -20.27
C LYS A 42 -2.96 5.76 -20.51
N PRO A 43 -4.22 6.12 -20.20
CA PRO A 43 -4.73 7.46 -19.86
C PRO A 43 -4.45 7.92 -18.42
N VAL A 44 -4.47 9.26 -18.24
CA VAL A 44 -4.29 9.90 -16.93
C VAL A 44 -5.53 9.71 -16.07
N VAL A 45 -5.35 9.17 -14.87
CA VAL A 45 -6.40 9.06 -13.84
C VAL A 45 -6.25 10.25 -12.87
N PRO A 46 -7.22 11.17 -12.78
CA PRO A 46 -7.08 12.42 -12.03
C PRO A 46 -6.80 12.27 -10.53
N GLU A 47 -7.12 11.12 -9.93
CA GLU A 47 -7.02 10.90 -8.48
C GLU A 47 -5.65 10.36 -8.03
N ILE A 48 -4.75 10.05 -8.97
CA ILE A 48 -3.43 9.49 -8.70
C ILE A 48 -2.31 10.27 -9.40
N PRO A 49 -1.10 10.32 -8.83
CA PRO A 49 0.02 11.08 -9.40
C PRO A 49 0.49 10.48 -10.74
N TYR A 50 0.40 11.27 -11.82
CA TYR A 50 0.93 10.95 -13.16
C TYR A 50 2.37 11.45 -13.38
N GLU A 51 2.95 12.10 -12.39
CA GLU A 51 4.36 12.50 -12.34
C GLU A 51 5.03 11.85 -11.13
N GLN A 52 6.35 11.99 -11.03
CA GLN A 52 7.08 11.55 -9.85
C GLN A 52 6.59 12.28 -8.58
N ASP A 53 6.00 11.51 -7.67
CA ASP A 53 5.52 11.92 -6.35
C ASP A 53 6.25 11.16 -5.24
N THR A 54 6.26 11.77 -4.06
CA THR A 54 6.80 11.18 -2.85
C THR A 54 5.80 11.35 -1.72
N LEU A 55 5.17 10.24 -1.32
CA LEU A 55 4.28 10.19 -0.17
C LEU A 55 5.07 9.86 1.08
N ARG A 56 5.06 10.76 2.07
CA ARG A 56 5.67 10.53 3.38
C ARG A 56 4.59 10.42 4.45
N LEU A 57 4.54 9.27 5.11
CA LEU A 57 3.64 8.97 6.22
C LEU A 57 4.40 9.15 7.54
N PHE A 58 3.91 10.01 8.42
CA PHE A 58 4.50 10.31 9.72
C PHE A 58 3.82 9.53 10.84
N ASP A 59 4.55 9.23 11.91
CA ASP A 59 4.00 8.44 13.02
C ASP A 59 2.87 9.14 13.80
N ASN A 60 2.67 10.44 13.59
CA ASN A 60 1.56 11.20 14.17
C ASN A 60 0.27 11.16 13.31
N ASN A 61 0.13 10.20 12.39
CA ASN A 61 -1.00 10.05 11.46
C ASN A 61 -1.17 11.21 10.47
N GLN A 62 -0.12 12.00 10.24
CA GLN A 62 -0.09 13.01 9.17
C GLN A 62 0.67 12.48 7.96
N PHE A 63 0.43 13.08 6.80
CA PHE A 63 1.22 12.81 5.60
C PHE A 63 1.55 14.07 4.80
N THR A 64 2.57 13.97 3.96
CA THR A 64 2.89 14.96 2.92
C THR A 64 3.12 14.25 1.59
N SER A 65 2.61 14.82 0.50
CA SER A 65 2.82 14.42 -0.89
C SER A 65 2.90 15.68 -1.75
N ARG A 66 3.58 15.63 -2.90
CA ARG A 66 3.55 16.74 -3.87
C ARG A 66 2.20 16.80 -4.57
N PHE A 67 1.59 15.65 -4.82
CA PHE A 67 0.31 15.52 -5.50
C PHE A 67 -0.88 15.81 -4.57
N TRP A 68 -0.99 15.11 -3.44
CA TRP A 68 -2.12 15.30 -2.49
C TRP A 68 -1.88 16.39 -1.44
N GLY A 69 -0.73 17.06 -1.47
CA GLY A 69 -0.39 18.09 -0.50
C GLY A 69 -0.18 17.54 0.91
N LYS A 70 -0.84 18.15 1.91
CA LYS A 70 -0.74 17.74 3.31
C LYS A 70 -2.09 17.27 3.83
N GLY A 71 -2.08 16.24 4.66
CA GLY A 71 -3.31 15.71 5.22
C GLY A 71 -3.08 14.75 6.38
N THR A 72 -4.12 13.99 6.69
CA THR A 72 -4.08 12.93 7.70
C THR A 72 -4.32 11.58 7.04
N TYR A 73 -3.86 10.52 7.67
CA TYR A 73 -4.12 9.17 7.19
C TYR A 73 -4.61 8.24 8.29
N LYS A 74 -5.30 7.18 7.88
CA LYS A 74 -5.72 6.08 8.74
C LYS A 74 -5.29 4.76 8.13
N ILE A 75 -4.91 3.83 9.02
CA ILE A 75 -4.66 2.44 8.66
C ILE A 75 -5.77 1.61 9.29
N PHE A 76 -6.41 0.77 8.49
CA PHE A 76 -7.43 -0.16 8.96
C PHE A 76 -7.25 -1.52 8.29
N TYR A 77 -7.86 -2.54 8.88
CA TYR A 77 -7.70 -3.92 8.45
C TYR A 77 -9.04 -4.46 7.98
N THR A 78 -8.99 -5.22 6.89
CA THR A 78 -10.13 -5.94 6.33
C THR A 78 -9.78 -7.42 6.22
N GLY A 79 -10.74 -8.28 5.84
CA GLY A 79 -10.44 -9.69 5.55
C GLY A 79 -9.42 -9.89 4.41
N ALA A 80 -9.25 -8.88 3.55
CA ALA A 80 -8.29 -8.89 2.45
C ALA A 80 -6.91 -8.28 2.79
N GLY A 81 -6.72 -7.79 4.03
CA GLY A 81 -5.46 -7.18 4.47
C GLY A 81 -5.59 -5.72 4.91
N THR A 82 -4.43 -5.08 5.00
CA THR A 82 -4.26 -3.70 5.45
C THR A 82 -4.60 -2.70 4.35
N ARG A 83 -5.32 -1.64 4.72
CA ARG A 83 -5.66 -0.52 3.84
C ARG A 83 -5.20 0.79 4.44
N LEU A 84 -4.84 1.72 3.57
CA LEU A 84 -4.45 3.09 3.86
C LEU A 84 -5.53 4.01 3.29
N GLU A 85 -6.04 4.89 4.13
CA GLU A 85 -6.93 5.97 3.72
C GLU A 85 -6.23 7.30 3.99
N LEU A 86 -6.09 8.12 2.95
CA LEU A 86 -5.62 9.50 3.01
C LEU A 86 -6.83 10.43 3.03
N SER A 87 -6.75 11.49 3.81
CA SER A 87 -7.72 12.59 3.83
C SER A 87 -6.99 13.92 3.75
N TYR A 88 -7.31 14.72 2.75
CA TYR A 88 -6.64 15.98 2.45
C TYR A 88 -7.64 17.05 2.00
N HIS A 89 -7.17 18.29 1.91
CA HIS A 89 -7.92 19.36 1.26
C HIS A 89 -7.16 19.84 0.04
N ASP A 90 -7.85 19.94 -1.08
CA ASP A 90 -7.37 20.53 -2.33
C ASP A 90 -8.22 21.77 -2.68
N GLU A 91 -7.97 22.32 -3.86
CA GLU A 91 -8.69 23.51 -4.38
C GLU A 91 -10.19 23.26 -4.62
N TYR A 92 -10.63 22.01 -4.68
CA TYR A 92 -12.02 21.60 -4.88
C TYR A 92 -12.71 21.12 -3.59
N GLY A 93 -11.99 21.04 -2.47
CA GLY A 93 -12.52 20.76 -1.14
C GLY A 93 -11.86 19.58 -0.47
N LYS A 94 -12.66 18.73 0.19
CA LYS A 94 -12.17 17.55 0.91
C LYS A 94 -11.96 16.39 -0.06
N GLY A 95 -10.72 16.00 -0.26
CA GLY A 95 -10.33 14.81 -1.02
C GLY A 95 -10.03 13.62 -0.11
N GLY A 96 -10.16 12.42 -0.66
CA GLY A 96 -9.82 11.18 0.02
C GLY A 96 -9.33 10.12 -0.95
N PHE A 97 -8.33 9.34 -0.53
CA PHE A 97 -7.75 8.27 -1.34
C PHE A 97 -7.62 7.01 -0.49
N ASN A 98 -8.16 5.88 -0.98
CA ASN A 98 -8.20 4.62 -0.24
C ASN A 98 -7.55 3.50 -1.03
N SER A 99 -6.49 2.93 -0.49
CA SER A 99 -5.67 1.95 -1.20
C SER A 99 -5.26 0.77 -0.32
N PRO A 100 -5.19 -0.46 -0.88
CA PRO A 100 -4.59 -1.59 -0.20
C PRO A 100 -3.07 -1.44 -0.11
N VAL A 101 -2.52 -1.82 1.04
CA VAL A 101 -1.08 -1.99 1.24
C VAL A 101 -0.74 -3.46 1.11
N THR A 102 0.20 -3.79 0.24
CA THR A 102 0.66 -5.17 0.05
C THR A 102 2.17 -5.23 -0.04
N ARG A 103 2.76 -6.41 -0.03
CA ARG A 103 4.14 -6.64 -0.49
C ARG A 103 4.16 -7.88 -1.36
N LEU A 104 5.07 -7.90 -2.32
CA LEU A 104 5.34 -9.10 -3.10
C LEU A 104 6.42 -9.93 -2.40
N SER A 105 6.04 -11.05 -1.80
CA SER A 105 6.95 -11.94 -1.07
C SER A 105 7.80 -11.17 -0.05
N PHE A 106 9.13 -11.27 -0.11
CA PHE A 106 10.06 -10.56 0.79
C PHE A 106 10.40 -9.13 0.32
N GLY A 107 9.63 -8.60 -0.62
CA GLY A 107 9.77 -7.25 -1.12
C GLY A 107 9.31 -6.19 -0.13
N ARG A 108 9.32 -4.94 -0.60
CA ARG A 108 8.94 -3.78 0.19
C ARG A 108 7.42 -3.62 0.21
N PRO A 109 6.84 -3.01 1.26
CA PRO A 109 5.46 -2.57 1.21
C PRO A 109 5.24 -1.62 0.03
N ILE A 110 4.15 -1.84 -0.68
CA ILE A 110 3.66 -1.01 -1.77
C ILE A 110 2.25 -0.54 -1.45
N ILE A 111 1.93 0.67 -1.86
CA ILE A 111 0.57 1.25 -1.83
C ILE A 111 0.09 1.29 -3.27
N TRP A 112 -0.98 0.56 -3.56
CA TRP A 112 -1.50 0.48 -4.93
C TRP A 112 -2.19 1.79 -5.33
N LEU A 113 -1.79 2.36 -6.46
CA LEU A 113 -2.51 3.49 -7.06
C LEU A 113 -3.53 2.97 -8.05
N ASP A 114 -3.10 2.05 -8.90
CA ASP A 114 -3.92 1.35 -9.86
C ASP A 114 -3.35 -0.06 -10.09
N ARG A 115 -4.17 -1.10 -9.90
CA ARG A 115 -3.74 -2.49 -10.07
C ARG A 115 -3.69 -2.91 -11.53
N ASP A 116 -4.59 -2.39 -12.36
CA ASP A 116 -4.71 -2.81 -13.75
C ASP A 116 -3.50 -2.32 -14.56
N HIS A 117 -2.95 -1.17 -14.18
CA HIS A 117 -1.79 -0.54 -14.82
C HIS A 117 -0.49 -0.76 -14.07
N ASN A 118 -0.50 -1.63 -13.05
CA ASN A 118 0.65 -1.90 -12.19
C ASN A 118 1.29 -0.61 -11.65
N HIS A 119 0.48 0.38 -11.24
CA HIS A 119 0.91 1.68 -10.72
C HIS A 119 0.84 1.66 -9.19
N TYR A 120 1.95 1.94 -8.53
CA TYR A 120 2.05 1.87 -7.08
C TYR A 120 3.16 2.76 -6.54
N LEU A 121 3.03 3.13 -5.27
CA LEU A 121 4.09 3.77 -4.50
C LEU A 121 4.88 2.67 -3.76
N GLU A 122 6.19 2.62 -3.92
CA GLU A 122 7.07 1.67 -3.25
C GLU A 122 7.77 2.32 -2.05
N LYS A 123 7.81 1.63 -0.91
CA LYS A 123 8.49 2.11 0.28
C LYS A 123 10.01 2.25 0.06
N VAL A 124 10.57 3.37 0.50
CA VAL A 124 12.01 3.63 0.50
C VAL A 124 12.65 3.06 1.76
N ILE A 125 13.75 2.33 1.62
CA ILE A 125 14.60 1.93 2.74
C ILE A 125 15.62 3.05 2.96
N LYS A 126 15.61 3.65 4.14
CA LYS A 126 16.75 4.47 4.59
C LYS A 126 17.80 3.51 5.12
N ASN A 127 18.95 3.45 4.43
CA ASN A 127 20.15 2.78 4.93
C ASN A 127 20.75 3.58 6.10
#